data_AF-A0A842R8G3-F1
#
_entry.id   AF-A0A842R8G3-F1
#
_cell.length_a   1.000
_cell.length_b   1.000
_cell.length_c   1.000
_cell.angle_alpha   90.00
_cell.angle_beta   90.00
_cell.angle_gamma   90.00
#
_symmetry.space_group_name_H-M   'P 1'
#
loop_
_entity.id
_entity.type
_entity.pdbx_description
1 polymer ?
#
loop_
_entity_poly.entity_id
_entity_poly.type
_entity_poly.pdbx_seq_one_letter_code
_entity_poly.pdbx_strand_id
1 'polypeptide(L)' 'MARLGRKKLFIPFDTSPGILDAIQKIKEKVRVKMVLKMHRSDSLEIDIRGSKEDVRIAMEKIKEILREEQIS' A
#
# COMPACT_ATOMS: atom_id res chain seq x y z
N MET A 1 20.31 -16.40 0.16
CA MET A 1 19.04 -16.28 -0.60
C MET A 1 18.14 -15.25 0.06
N ALA A 2 17.92 -14.09 -0.57
CA ALA A 2 16.99 -13.10 -0.05
C ALA A 2 15.57 -13.68 -0.08
N ARG A 3 14.91 -13.78 1.08
CA ARG A 3 13.52 -14.24 1.16
C ARG A 3 12.64 -13.12 0.63
N LEU A 4 12.15 -13.27 -0.59
CA LEU A 4 11.18 -12.35 -1.17
C LEU A 4 9.85 -12.45 -0.40
N GLY A 5 9.32 -11.29 -0.04
CA GLY A 5 8.00 -11.13 0.58
C GLY A 5 6.98 -10.66 -0.45
N ARG A 6 5.73 -11.08 -0.25
CA ARG A 6 4.57 -10.58 -1.01
C ARG A 6 3.41 -10.36 -0.04
N LYS A 7 2.79 -9.19 -0.12
CA LYS A 7 1.55 -8.89 0.59
C LYS A 7 0.56 -8.17 -0.32
N LYS A 8 -0.71 -8.42 -0.07
CA LYS A 8 -1.82 -7.76 -0.74
C LYS A 8 -2.60 -6.94 0.29
N LEU A 9 -3.02 -5.76 -0.10
CA LEU A 9 -3.90 -4.89 0.67
C LEU A 9 -5.09 -4.49 -0.20
N PHE A 10 -6.27 -4.42 0.38
CA PHE A 10 -7.48 -3.96 -0.29
C PHE A 10 -7.92 -2.66 0.38
N ILE A 11 -8.12 -1.62 -0.43
CA ILE A 11 -8.51 -0.30 0.03
C ILE A 11 -9.84 0.06 -0.66
N PRO A 12 -10.91 0.38 0.09
CA PRO A 12 -12.17 0.83 -0.52
C PRO A 12 -11.96 2.11 -1.36
N PHE A 13 -12.72 2.29 -2.44
CA PHE A 13 -12.70 3.56 -3.19
C PHE A 13 -13.32 4.73 -2.42
N ASP A 14 -14.12 4.43 -1.40
CA ASP A 14 -14.68 5.41 -0.48
C ASP A 14 -13.61 6.13 0.35
N THR A 15 -12.40 5.55 0.41
CA THR A 15 -11.30 6.17 1.14
C THR A 15 -10.76 7.39 0.38
N SER A 16 -10.52 8.48 1.11
CA SER A 16 -10.10 9.80 0.63
C SER A 16 -9.11 9.75 -0.57
N PRO A 17 -9.27 10.61 -1.59
CA PRO A 17 -8.34 10.69 -2.72
C PRO A 17 -6.89 10.94 -2.27
N GLY A 18 -6.67 11.53 -1.09
CA GLY A 18 -5.33 11.72 -0.50
C GLY A 18 -4.56 10.42 -0.26
N ILE A 19 -5.25 9.29 -0.09
CA ILE A 19 -4.64 7.99 0.14
C ILE A 19 -3.86 7.50 -1.07
N LEU A 20 -4.34 7.74 -2.29
CA LEU A 20 -3.63 7.35 -3.51
C LEU A 20 -2.29 8.08 -3.62
N ASP A 21 -2.30 9.40 -3.39
CA ASP A 21 -1.10 10.24 -3.37
C ASP A 21 -0.11 9.78 -2.29
N ALA A 22 -0.60 9.48 -1.10
CA ALA A 22 0.22 9.06 0.02
C ALA A 22 0.86 7.67 -0.21
N ILE A 23 0.11 6.74 -0.83
CA ILE A 23 0.63 5.44 -1.25
C ILE A 23 1.68 5.58 -2.35
N GLN A 24 1.48 6.51 -3.28
CA GLN A 24 2.44 6.79 -4.34
C GLN A 24 3.75 7.35 -3.76
N LYS A 25 3.68 8.23 -2.76
CA LYS A 25 4.86 8.70 -2.00
C LYS A 25 5.59 7.56 -1.28
N ILE A 26 4.88 6.57 -0.73
CA ILE A 26 5.52 5.39 -0.12
C ILE A 26 6.29 4.57 -1.16
N LYS A 27 5.70 4.36 -2.33
CA LYS A 27 6.34 3.63 -3.44
C LYS A 27 7.68 4.25 -3.84
N GLU A 28 7.80 5.57 -3.79
CA GLU A 28 9.06 6.26 -4.09
C GLU A 28 10.09 6.16 -2.96
N LYS A 29 9.62 6.16 -1.70
CA LYS A 29 10.51 6.11 -0.52
C LYS A 29 11.01 4.71 -0.20
N VAL A 30 10.24 3.67 -0.51
CA VAL A 30 10.55 2.28 -0.15
C VAL A 30 10.96 1.50 -1.40
N ARG A 31 12.03 0.70 -1.31
CA ARG A 31 12.53 -0.15 -2.40
C ARG A 31 11.64 -1.38 -2.63
N VAL A 32 10.34 -1.18 -2.83
CA VAL A 32 9.35 -2.22 -3.12
C VAL A 32 8.70 -1.99 -4.47
N LYS A 33 8.34 -3.09 -5.12
CA LYS A 33 7.47 -3.07 -6.29
C LYS A 33 6.02 -3.09 -5.82
N MET A 34 5.32 -1.98 -6.02
CA MET A 34 3.88 -1.86 -5.73
C MET A 34 3.10 -1.82 -7.04
N VAL A 35 2.07 -2.66 -7.14
CA VAL A 35 1.13 -2.70 -8.27
C VAL A 35 -0.26 -2.43 -7.74
N LEU A 36 -0.85 -1.32 -8.18
CA LEU A 36 -2.24 -0.96 -7.90
C LEU A 36 -3.12 -1.58 -8.99
N LYS A 37 -4.19 -2.25 -8.58
CA LYS A 37 -5.17 -2.85 -9.47
C LYS A 37 -6.56 -2.51 -8.95
N MET A 38 -7.47 -2.12 -9.83
CA MET A 38 -8.88 -2.12 -9.47
C MET A 38 -9.30 -3.55 -9.10
N HIS A 39 -9.82 -3.73 -7.89
CA HIS A 39 -10.37 -4.98 -7.41
C HIS A 39 -11.87 -4.77 -7.18
N ARG A 40 -12.67 -5.17 -8.16
CA ARG A 40 -14.11 -4.83 -8.22
C ARG A 40 -14.32 -3.31 -8.35
N SER A 41 -15.59 -2.90 -8.45
CA SER A 41 -15.96 -1.49 -8.68
C SER A 41 -15.75 -0.61 -7.45
N ASP A 42 -15.56 -1.19 -6.27
CA ASP A 42 -15.60 -0.56 -4.96
C ASP A 42 -14.29 -0.67 -4.17
N SER A 43 -13.27 -1.36 -4.69
CA SER A 43 -11.97 -1.44 -4.00
C SER A 43 -10.77 -1.47 -4.94
N LEU A 44 -9.62 -1.10 -4.38
CA LEU A 44 -8.31 -1.10 -5.00
C LEU A 44 -7.43 -2.15 -4.32
N GLU A 45 -6.94 -3.13 -5.07
CA GLU A 45 -5.92 -4.08 -4.63
C GLU A 45 -4.52 -3.50 -4.85
N ILE A 46 -3.71 -3.57 -3.81
CA ILE A 46 -2.31 -3.16 -3.81
C ILE A 46 -1.45 -4.38 -3.55
N ASP A 47 -0.74 -4.84 -4.57
CA ASP A 47 0.21 -5.96 -4.50
C ASP A 47 1.61 -5.40 -4.28
N ILE A 48 2.17 -5.65 -3.09
CA ILE A 48 3.49 -5.18 -2.66
C ILE A 48 4.46 -6.35 -2.67
N ARG A 49 5.56 -6.20 -3.41
CA ARG A 49 6.60 -7.22 -3.59
C ARG A 49 7.98 -6.63 -3.34
N GLY A 50 8.83 -7.36 -2.65
CA GLY A 50 10.19 -6.93 -2.35
C GLY A 50 10.83 -7.82 -1.29
N SER A 51 11.83 -7.31 -0.59
CA SER A 51 12.36 -7.99 0.59
C SER A 51 11.29 -8.06 1.68
N LYS A 52 11.28 -9.11 2.51
CA LYS A 52 10.32 -9.22 3.63
C LYS A 52 10.32 -7.99 4.55
N GLU A 53 11.49 -7.42 4.80
CA GLU A 53 11.66 -6.22 5.62
C GLU A 53 11.02 -4.99 4.95
N ASP A 54 11.36 -4.72 3.69
CA ASP A 54 10.79 -3.60 2.94
C ASP A 54 9.26 -3.71 2.79
N VAL A 55 8.75 -4.92 2.52
CA VAL A 55 7.30 -5.17 2.43
C VAL A 55 6.62 -4.91 3.78
N ARG A 56 7.27 -5.28 4.88
CA ARG A 56 6.75 -4.99 6.23
C ARG A 56 6.70 -3.48 6.47
N ILE A 57 7.79 -2.77 6.20
CA ILE A 57 7.88 -1.30 6.38
C ILE A 57 6.83 -0.59 5.51
N ALA A 58 6.70 -0.98 4.24
CA ALA A 58 5.69 -0.43 3.34
C ALA A 58 4.27 -0.63 3.90
N MET A 59 3.97 -1.83 4.39
CA MET A 59 2.65 -2.13 4.97
C MET A 59 2.36 -1.34 6.25
N GLU A 60 3.35 -1.15 7.13
CA GLU A 60 3.17 -0.34 8.35
C GLU A 60 2.87 1.12 7.99
N LYS A 61 3.64 1.72 7.07
CA LYS A 61 3.41 3.09 6.61
C LYS A 61 2.05 3.30 5.94
N ILE A 62 1.62 2.35 5.09
CA ILE A 62 0.29 2.45 4.45
C ILE A 62 -0.81 2.40 5.50
N LYS A 63 -0.68 1.56 6.53
CA LYS A 63 -1.65 1.48 7.62
C LYS A 63 -1.70 2.75 8.47
N GLU A 64 -0.57 3.40 8.70
CA GLU A 64 -0.52 4.68 9.40
C GLU A 64 -1.29 5.75 8.65
N ILE A 65 -1.03 5.91 7.34
CA ILE A 65 -1.78 6.86 6.49
C ILE A 65 -3.27 6.54 6.49
N LEU A 66 -3.65 5.26 6.31
CA LEU A 66 -5.05 4.85 6.33
C LEU A 66 -5.74 5.15 7.67
N ARG A 67 -4.99 5.18 8.78
CA ARG A 67 -5.52 5.60 10.07
C ARG A 67 -5.64 7.12 10.16
N GLU A 68 -4.63 7.87 9.72
CA GLU A 68 -4.66 9.34 9.76
C GLU A 68 -5.80 9.90 8.91
N GLU A 69 -6.02 9.35 7.71
CA GLU A 69 -7.08 9.79 6.79
C GLU A 69 -8.48 9.35 7.20
N GLN A 70 -8.64 8.34 8.06
CA GLN A 70 -9.96 7.97 8.62
C GLN A 70 -10.37 8.86 9.81
N ILE A 71 -9.44 9.63 10.35
CA ILE A 71 -9.65 10.47 11.54
C ILE A 71 -9.84 11.95 11.15
N SER A 72 -9.44 12.36 9.93
CA SER A 72 -9.68 13.71 9.37
C SER A 72 -11.00 13.78 8.62
#